data_AF-C6FX36-F1
#
_entry.id   AF-C6FX36-F1
#
_cell.length_a   1.000
_cell.length_b   1.000
_cell.length_c   1.000
_cell.angle_alpha   90.00
_cell.angle_beta   90.00
_cell.angle_gamma   90.00
#
_symmetry.space_group_name_H-M   'P 1'
#
loop_
_entity.id
_entity.type
_entity.pdbx_description
1 polymer ?
#
loop_
_entity_poly.entity_id
_entity_poly.type
_entity_poly.pdbx_seq_one_letter_code
_entity_poly.pdbx_strand_id
1 'polypeptide(L)'
;YDTYNGCALGGCLEEAALHGLVELAERDAFLLTWYARLPAPRVDLATVTDPRIAVLAERIRQDSGHRVLAFATTPEHGIPTAWVMAVHPTARLFPAPGDPRAEPAAVCAAGAHFDPEQALLNGLLELTANLGWNRDAYREEREWIGAMVTDPDQVRDMRDHALLYCHPAAFDRFGFLLGDGPPGTGEPGLPVEEAFARADCRPRGTDLRDDLIEVVTRFTRRGQDVIVVDQTTDEHRAGGLACAKVIVPGLLPDDVWPPQ
;
A
#
# COMPACT_ATOMS: atom_id res chain seq x y z
N TYR A 1 4.25 21.04 0.06
CA TYR A 1 4.29 19.93 -0.90
C TYR A 1 2.87 19.46 -1.09
N ASP A 2 2.40 19.36 -2.33
CA ASP A 2 1.03 18.94 -2.65
C ASP A 2 0.89 17.43 -2.49
N THR A 3 0.20 16.99 -1.46
CA THR A 3 -0.23 15.59 -1.35
C THR A 3 -1.60 15.44 -2.01
N TYR A 4 -1.65 14.64 -3.10
CA TYR A 4 -2.88 14.29 -3.81
C TYR A 4 -3.84 13.41 -2.98
N ASN A 5 -3.52 13.15 -1.71
CA ASN A 5 -4.25 12.23 -0.83
C ASN A 5 -5.74 12.51 -0.74
N GLY A 6 -6.55 11.49 -0.93
CA GLY A 6 -8.00 11.63 -0.83
C GLY A 6 -8.61 12.52 -1.92
N CYS A 7 -7.86 12.84 -2.99
CA CYS A 7 -8.43 13.38 -4.21
C CYS A 7 -8.93 12.23 -5.08
N ALA A 8 -10.20 12.25 -5.47
CA ALA A 8 -10.74 11.21 -6.34
C ALA A 8 -11.78 11.76 -7.32
N LEU A 9 -11.91 11.05 -8.45
CA LEU A 9 -12.95 11.26 -9.46
C LEU A 9 -13.99 10.13 -9.37
N GLY A 10 -15.23 10.45 -9.70
CA GLY A 10 -16.33 9.49 -9.80
C GLY A 10 -17.41 9.98 -10.75
N GLY A 11 -18.40 9.15 -11.07
CA GLY A 11 -19.59 9.53 -11.81
C GLY A 11 -20.57 10.39 -11.00
N CYS A 12 -20.40 10.43 -9.67
CA CYS A 12 -21.11 11.32 -8.76
C CYS A 12 -20.22 11.70 -7.57
N LEU A 13 -20.67 12.67 -6.77
CA LEU A 13 -19.88 13.16 -5.63
C LEU A 13 -19.71 12.09 -4.56
N GLU A 14 -20.72 11.24 -4.36
CA GLU A 14 -20.70 10.14 -3.40
C GLU A 14 -19.65 9.09 -3.77
N GLU A 15 -19.55 8.74 -5.05
CA GLU A 15 -18.53 7.82 -5.57
C GLU A 15 -17.12 8.41 -5.39
N ALA A 16 -16.92 9.68 -5.78
CA ALA A 16 -15.65 10.36 -5.62
C ALA A 16 -15.24 10.42 -4.13
N ALA A 17 -16.17 10.72 -3.23
CA ALA A 17 -15.92 10.74 -1.80
C ALA A 17 -15.60 9.34 -1.23
N LEU A 18 -16.28 8.29 -1.69
CA LEU A 18 -15.99 6.91 -1.30
C LEU A 18 -14.57 6.49 -1.72
N HIS A 19 -14.18 6.77 -2.96
CA HIS A 19 -12.81 6.50 -3.42
C HIS A 19 -11.78 7.27 -2.61
N GLY A 20 -12.02 8.55 -2.33
CA GLY A 20 -11.14 9.35 -1.48
C GLY A 20 -11.00 8.79 -0.06
N LEU A 21 -12.07 8.27 0.54
CA LEU A 21 -12.03 7.61 1.85
C LEU A 21 -11.27 6.29 1.83
N VAL A 22 -11.47 5.47 0.80
CA VAL A 22 -10.77 4.19 0.64
C VAL A 22 -9.27 4.42 0.47
N GLU A 23 -8.87 5.42 -0.32
CA GLU A 23 -7.46 5.81 -0.48
C GLU A 23 -6.84 6.29 0.84
N LEU A 24 -7.56 7.15 1.58
CA LEU A 24 -7.09 7.61 2.89
C LEU A 24 -6.94 6.46 3.90
N ALA A 25 -7.88 5.51 3.89
CA ALA A 25 -7.84 4.31 4.73
C ALA A 25 -6.64 3.41 4.39
N GLU A 26 -6.33 3.23 3.11
CA GLU A 26 -5.17 2.48 2.64
C GLU A 26 -3.86 3.07 3.19
N ARG A 27 -3.67 4.38 2.99
CA ARG A 27 -2.47 5.12 3.40
C ARG A 27 -2.32 5.09 4.92
N ASP A 28 -3.38 5.40 5.66
CA ASP A 28 -3.36 5.34 7.12
C ASP A 28 -3.01 3.94 7.63
N ALA A 29 -3.61 2.89 7.06
CA ALA A 29 -3.31 1.51 7.43
C ALA A 29 -1.85 1.12 7.20
N PHE A 30 -1.29 1.52 6.05
CA PHE A 30 0.10 1.26 5.71
C PHE A 30 1.06 1.96 6.67
N LEU A 31 0.87 3.26 6.88
CA LEU A 31 1.71 4.07 7.77
C LEU A 31 1.58 3.64 9.23
N LEU A 32 0.36 3.35 9.70
CA LEU A 32 0.10 2.90 11.06
C LEU A 32 0.80 1.56 11.32
N THR A 33 0.68 0.63 10.37
CA THR A 33 1.36 -0.68 10.44
C THR A 33 2.87 -0.50 10.52
N TRP A 34 3.44 0.41 9.71
CA TRP A 34 4.86 0.70 9.68
C TRP A 34 5.37 1.37 10.96
N TYR A 35 4.78 2.49 11.38
CA TYR A 35 5.26 3.27 12.53
C TYR A 35 5.09 2.54 13.86
N ALA A 36 3.94 1.90 14.05
CA ALA A 36 3.68 1.16 15.27
C ALA A 36 4.23 -0.27 15.23
N ARG A 37 4.90 -0.67 14.14
CA ARG A 37 5.45 -2.02 13.91
C ARG A 37 4.41 -3.09 14.21
N LEU A 38 3.17 -2.86 13.75
CA LEU A 38 2.06 -3.74 14.06
C LEU A 38 2.24 -5.07 13.32
N PRO A 39 2.05 -6.22 13.99
CA PRO A 39 1.96 -7.47 13.27
C PRO A 39 0.72 -7.45 12.38
N ALA A 40 0.84 -8.01 11.19
CA ALA A 40 -0.26 -8.13 10.24
C ALA A 40 -0.39 -9.59 9.76
N PRO A 41 -1.60 -10.18 9.74
CA PRO A 41 -1.80 -11.52 9.22
C PRO A 41 -1.31 -11.64 7.78
N ARG A 42 -0.41 -12.60 7.52
CA ARG A 42 0.02 -12.92 6.16
C ARG A 42 -1.12 -13.60 5.42
N VAL A 43 -1.35 -13.19 4.17
CA VAL A 43 -2.33 -13.80 3.27
C VAL A 43 -1.66 -14.92 2.48
N ASP A 44 -2.30 -16.09 2.42
CA ASP A 44 -1.94 -17.14 1.47
C ASP A 44 -2.56 -16.82 0.10
N LEU A 45 -1.74 -16.32 -0.81
CA LEU A 45 -2.15 -16.00 -2.18
C LEU A 45 -2.58 -17.23 -3.00
N ALA A 46 -2.32 -18.46 -2.55
CA ALA A 46 -2.85 -19.66 -3.19
C ALA A 46 -4.36 -19.87 -2.92
N THR A 47 -4.93 -19.14 -1.96
CA THR A 47 -6.34 -19.24 -1.57
C THR A 47 -7.24 -18.21 -2.24
N VAL A 48 -6.67 -17.29 -3.02
CA VAL A 48 -7.45 -16.29 -3.77
C VAL A 48 -8.21 -16.94 -4.93
N THR A 49 -9.36 -16.38 -5.26
CA THR A 49 -10.22 -16.87 -6.35
C THR A 49 -10.02 -16.08 -7.65
N ASP A 50 -9.56 -14.82 -7.57
CA ASP A 50 -9.27 -13.98 -8.72
C ASP A 50 -7.94 -14.41 -9.39
N PRO A 51 -7.98 -14.96 -10.62
CA PRO A 51 -6.79 -15.47 -11.29
C PRO A 51 -5.78 -14.36 -11.62
N ARG A 52 -6.21 -13.09 -11.68
CA ARG A 52 -5.32 -11.95 -11.97
C ARG A 52 -4.24 -11.80 -10.89
N ILE A 53 -4.58 -12.07 -9.63
CA ILE A 53 -3.65 -12.02 -8.49
C ILE A 53 -2.51 -13.02 -8.68
N ALA A 54 -2.83 -14.27 -8.98
CA ALA A 54 -1.84 -15.32 -9.21
C ALA A 54 -0.96 -15.00 -10.43
N VAL A 55 -1.55 -14.48 -11.51
CA VAL A 55 -0.82 -14.08 -12.73
C VAL A 55 0.17 -12.96 -12.44
N LEU A 56 -0.21 -11.92 -11.70
CA LEU A 56 0.68 -10.80 -11.36
C LEU A 56 1.82 -11.26 -10.44
N ALA A 57 1.52 -12.08 -9.43
CA ALA A 57 2.54 -12.60 -8.52
C ALA A 57 3.58 -13.47 -9.26
N GLU A 58 3.11 -14.32 -10.17
CA GLU A 58 3.98 -15.15 -11.01
C GLU A 58 4.78 -14.30 -12.00
N ARG A 59 4.18 -13.25 -12.57
CA ARG A 59 4.85 -12.32 -13.46
C ARG A 59 6.02 -11.61 -12.77
N ILE A 60 5.80 -11.08 -11.56
CA ILE A 60 6.85 -10.46 -10.73
C ILE A 60 8.00 -11.45 -10.50
N ARG A 61 7.67 -12.71 -10.17
CA ARG A 61 8.67 -13.76 -9.94
C ARG A 61 9.50 -14.07 -11.18
N GLN A 62 8.86 -14.18 -12.35
CA GLN A 62 9.54 -14.50 -13.61
C GLN A 62 10.42 -13.33 -14.10
N ASP A 63 9.95 -12.10 -13.98
CA ASP A 63 10.64 -10.92 -14.51
C ASP A 63 11.84 -10.48 -13.65
N SER A 64 11.81 -10.77 -12.35
CA SER A 64 12.75 -10.16 -11.39
C SER A 64 13.23 -11.11 -10.29
N GLY A 65 12.74 -12.34 -10.22
CA GLY A 65 13.08 -13.28 -9.15
C GLY A 65 12.45 -12.99 -7.78
N HIS A 66 11.72 -11.88 -7.64
CA HIS A 66 11.09 -11.51 -6.38
C HIS A 66 9.89 -12.41 -6.06
N ARG A 67 9.69 -12.68 -4.77
CA ARG A 67 8.50 -13.37 -4.26
C ARG A 67 7.53 -12.33 -3.73
N VAL A 68 6.26 -12.44 -4.11
CA VAL A 68 5.20 -11.60 -3.55
C VAL A 68 4.79 -12.14 -2.18
N LEU A 69 4.70 -11.23 -1.22
CA LEU A 69 4.07 -11.42 0.08
C LEU A 69 2.93 -10.41 0.21
N ALA A 70 1.86 -10.79 0.91
CA ALA A 70 0.73 -9.92 1.18
C ALA A 70 0.31 -10.07 2.64
N PHE A 71 -0.13 -8.96 3.25
CA PHE A 71 -0.53 -8.88 4.64
C PHE A 71 -1.82 -8.07 4.75
N ALA A 72 -2.78 -8.56 5.52
CA ALA A 72 -4.00 -7.82 5.82
C ALA A 72 -3.71 -6.79 6.91
N THR A 73 -3.71 -5.50 6.57
CA THR A 73 -3.36 -4.40 7.48
C THR A 73 -4.58 -3.68 8.04
N THR A 74 -5.76 -4.28 7.91
CA THR A 74 -7.05 -3.61 8.15
C THR A 74 -7.12 -3.00 9.56
N PRO A 75 -7.16 -1.66 9.67
CA PRO A 75 -7.31 -0.96 10.93
C PRO A 75 -8.74 -1.06 11.44
N GLU A 76 -9.02 -0.33 12.53
CA GLU A 76 -10.30 -0.43 13.21
C GLU A 76 -11.50 0.00 12.35
N HIS A 77 -11.33 0.91 11.38
CA HIS A 77 -12.43 1.30 10.47
C HIS A 77 -13.01 0.12 9.68
N GLY A 78 -12.27 -0.99 9.55
CA GLY A 78 -12.76 -2.26 9.01
C GLY A 78 -12.79 -2.32 7.48
N ILE A 79 -12.27 -1.30 6.80
CA ILE A 79 -12.10 -1.31 5.33
C ILE A 79 -10.93 -2.24 5.02
N PRO A 80 -11.08 -3.23 4.13
CA PRO A 80 -9.98 -4.08 3.70
C PRO A 80 -8.84 -3.24 3.13
N THR A 81 -7.70 -3.35 3.78
CA THR A 81 -6.42 -2.80 3.33
C THR A 81 -5.39 -3.92 3.34
N ALA A 82 -4.55 -3.93 2.31
CA ALA A 82 -3.50 -4.91 2.12
C ALA A 82 -2.16 -4.19 1.98
N TRP A 83 -1.15 -4.65 2.72
CA TRP A 83 0.25 -4.39 2.38
C TRP A 83 0.71 -5.51 1.47
N VAL A 84 1.21 -5.18 0.27
CA VAL A 84 1.87 -6.15 -0.60
C VAL A 84 3.33 -5.78 -0.81
N MET A 85 4.20 -6.79 -0.89
CA MET A 85 5.63 -6.55 -1.09
C MET A 85 6.28 -7.61 -1.98
N ALA A 86 7.18 -7.16 -2.84
CA ALA A 86 8.07 -8.00 -3.62
C ALA A 86 9.38 -8.13 -2.84
N VAL A 87 9.75 -9.35 -2.44
CA VAL A 87 10.98 -9.63 -1.67
C VAL A 87 11.91 -10.49 -2.49
N HIS A 88 13.15 -10.03 -2.71
CA HIS A 88 14.14 -10.81 -3.44
C HIS A 88 14.74 -11.92 -2.55
N PRO A 89 15.00 -13.13 -3.07
CA PRO A 89 15.62 -14.22 -2.28
C PRO A 89 16.99 -13.86 -1.69
N THR A 90 17.68 -12.88 -2.28
CA THR A 90 18.98 -12.38 -1.82
C THR A 90 18.87 -11.08 -1.03
N ALA A 91 17.70 -10.74 -0.49
CA ALA A 91 17.46 -9.45 0.18
C ALA A 91 18.42 -9.15 1.35
N ARG A 92 19.04 -10.17 1.96
CA ARG A 92 20.06 -10.04 3.02
C ARG A 92 21.51 -10.20 2.52
N LEU A 93 21.71 -10.32 1.21
CA LEU A 93 23.05 -10.38 0.61
C LEU A 93 23.43 -9.00 0.11
N PHE A 94 24.68 -8.61 0.36
CA PHE A 94 25.25 -7.36 -0.09
C PHE A 94 26.01 -7.61 -1.40
N PRO A 95 25.42 -7.30 -2.56
CA PRO A 95 26.12 -7.47 -3.83
C PRO A 95 27.28 -6.46 -3.92
N ALA A 96 28.30 -6.82 -4.70
CA ALA A 96 29.42 -5.91 -4.94
C ALA A 96 28.93 -4.61 -5.60
N PRO A 97 29.60 -3.47 -5.35
CA PRO A 97 29.32 -2.22 -6.05
C PRO A 97 29.33 -2.44 -7.57
N GLY A 98 28.26 -2.01 -8.25
CA GLY A 98 28.12 -2.15 -9.69
C GLY A 98 27.78 -3.56 -10.21
N ASP A 99 27.40 -4.52 -9.36
CA ASP A 99 26.92 -5.83 -9.85
C ASP A 99 25.64 -5.64 -10.68
N PRO A 100 25.64 -5.93 -11.99
CA PRO A 100 24.49 -5.73 -12.86
C PRO A 100 23.32 -6.68 -12.54
N ARG A 101 23.55 -7.69 -11.70
CA ARG A 101 22.54 -8.65 -11.23
C ARG A 101 21.92 -8.23 -9.89
N ALA A 102 22.32 -7.08 -9.34
CA ALA A 102 21.73 -6.59 -8.11
C ALA A 102 20.26 -6.21 -8.35
N GLU A 103 19.41 -6.79 -7.52
CA GLU A 103 17.97 -6.53 -7.50
C GLU A 103 17.59 -5.86 -6.17
N PRO A 104 16.51 -5.06 -6.14
CA PRO A 104 15.97 -4.49 -4.90
C PRO A 104 15.77 -5.57 -3.83
N ALA A 105 16.12 -5.27 -2.58
CA ALA A 105 15.87 -6.19 -1.47
C ALA A 105 14.36 -6.38 -1.24
N ALA A 106 13.62 -5.26 -1.17
CA ALA A 106 12.18 -5.25 -1.13
C ALA A 106 11.60 -4.03 -1.86
N VAL A 107 10.41 -4.19 -2.43
CA VAL A 107 9.55 -3.10 -2.90
C VAL A 107 8.17 -3.30 -2.29
N CYS A 108 7.56 -2.23 -1.78
CA CYS A 108 6.25 -2.28 -1.12
C CYS A 108 5.22 -1.48 -1.91
N ALA A 109 3.96 -1.90 -1.78
CA ALA A 109 2.79 -1.13 -2.16
C ALA A 109 1.65 -1.44 -1.19
N ALA A 110 0.58 -0.68 -1.27
CA ALA A 110 -0.64 -0.92 -0.51
C ALA A 110 -1.83 -0.98 -1.45
N GLY A 111 -2.94 -1.54 -0.97
CA GLY A 111 -4.17 -1.61 -1.74
C GLY A 111 -5.37 -1.65 -0.80
N ALA A 112 -6.41 -0.88 -1.10
CA ALA A 112 -7.67 -0.94 -0.40
C ALA A 112 -8.86 -1.08 -1.34
N HIS A 113 -9.89 -1.76 -0.84
CA HIS A 113 -11.18 -1.92 -1.49
C HIS A 113 -12.18 -2.48 -0.47
N PHE A 114 -13.49 -2.37 -0.72
CA PHE A 114 -14.50 -3.08 0.08
C PHE A 114 -14.53 -4.59 -0.19
N ASP A 115 -13.60 -5.14 -0.96
CA ASP A 115 -13.48 -6.57 -1.23
C ASP A 115 -12.01 -6.94 -1.02
N PRO A 116 -11.69 -7.91 -0.15
CA PRO A 116 -10.31 -8.28 0.16
C PRO A 116 -9.46 -8.66 -1.05
N GLU A 117 -10.04 -9.39 -2.01
CA GLU A 117 -9.29 -9.78 -3.20
C GLU A 117 -9.07 -8.60 -4.14
N GLN A 118 -10.03 -7.68 -4.28
CA GLN A 118 -9.77 -6.42 -4.99
C GLN A 118 -8.74 -5.54 -4.29
N ALA A 119 -8.70 -5.51 -2.95
CA ALA A 119 -7.66 -4.79 -2.20
C ALA A 119 -6.27 -5.36 -2.49
N LEU A 120 -6.14 -6.70 -2.51
CA LEU A 120 -4.91 -7.39 -2.91
C LEU A 120 -4.53 -7.09 -4.37
N LEU A 121 -5.51 -7.12 -5.28
CA LEU A 121 -5.30 -6.85 -6.69
C LEU A 121 -4.82 -5.41 -6.93
N ASN A 122 -5.45 -4.42 -6.31
CA ASN A 122 -5.05 -3.01 -6.40
C ASN A 122 -3.60 -2.84 -5.96
N GLY A 123 -3.24 -3.37 -4.79
CA GLY A 123 -1.86 -3.30 -4.31
C GLY A 123 -0.88 -4.03 -5.21
N LEU A 124 -1.26 -5.16 -5.80
CA LEU A 124 -0.39 -5.89 -6.74
C LEU A 124 -0.15 -5.14 -8.06
N LEU A 125 -1.16 -4.45 -8.57
CA LEU A 125 -1.03 -3.60 -9.76
C LEU A 125 -0.04 -2.47 -9.50
N GLU A 126 -0.15 -1.80 -8.34
CA GLU A 126 0.80 -0.78 -7.92
C GLU A 126 2.20 -1.36 -7.69
N LEU A 127 2.31 -2.50 -7.01
CA LEU A 127 3.59 -3.18 -6.77
C LEU A 127 4.30 -3.51 -8.07
N THR A 128 3.56 -3.96 -9.08
CA THR A 128 4.12 -4.30 -10.40
C THR A 128 4.70 -3.05 -11.08
N ALA A 129 3.96 -1.93 -11.05
CA ALA A 129 4.44 -0.66 -11.60
C ALA A 129 5.66 -0.13 -10.84
N ASN A 130 5.57 -0.10 -9.51
CA ASN A 130 6.62 0.37 -8.62
C ASN A 130 7.89 -0.47 -8.76
N LEU A 131 7.79 -1.80 -8.86
CA LEU A 131 8.95 -2.67 -9.00
C LEU A 131 9.75 -2.35 -10.27
N GLY A 132 9.09 -2.05 -11.39
CA GLY A 132 9.77 -1.63 -12.62
C GLY A 132 10.62 -0.38 -12.40
N TRP A 133 10.00 0.69 -11.91
CA TRP A 133 10.68 1.98 -11.69
C TRP A 133 11.78 1.89 -10.62
N ASN A 134 11.53 1.18 -9.53
CA ASN A 134 12.51 1.02 -8.44
C ASN A 134 13.72 0.16 -8.87
N ARG A 135 13.53 -0.83 -9.75
CA ARG A 135 14.66 -1.63 -10.27
C ARG A 135 15.61 -0.79 -11.12
N ASP A 136 15.07 0.05 -12.00
CA ASP A 136 15.87 0.92 -12.85
C ASP A 136 16.63 1.95 -11.98
N ALA A 137 15.92 2.66 -11.11
CA ALA A 137 16.52 3.62 -10.19
C ALA A 137 17.55 2.98 -9.24
N TYR A 138 17.30 1.77 -8.72
CA TYR A 138 18.26 1.08 -7.84
C TYR A 138 19.57 0.71 -8.54
N ARG A 139 19.54 0.48 -9.85
CA ARG A 139 20.75 0.22 -10.65
C ARG A 139 21.51 1.51 -10.94
N GLU A 140 20.79 2.59 -11.22
CA GLU A 140 21.37 3.88 -11.62
C GLU A 140 21.86 4.73 -10.43
N GLU A 141 21.17 4.67 -9.29
CA GLU A 141 21.34 5.60 -8.15
C GLU A 141 21.83 4.91 -6.88
N ARG A 142 22.51 3.78 -7.02
CA ARG A 142 22.90 2.90 -5.90
C ARG A 142 23.68 3.61 -4.78
N GLU A 143 24.57 4.54 -5.15
CA GLU A 143 25.37 5.30 -4.17
C GLU A 143 24.51 6.26 -3.35
N TRP A 144 23.57 6.96 -3.98
CA TRP A 144 22.59 7.81 -3.27
C TRP A 144 21.77 6.95 -2.32
N ILE A 145 21.22 5.84 -2.79
CA ILE A 145 20.42 4.93 -1.95
C ILE A 145 21.21 4.44 -0.73
N GLY A 146 22.49 4.11 -0.92
CA GLY A 146 23.38 3.75 0.18
C GLY A 146 23.61 4.89 1.19
N ALA A 147 23.67 6.15 0.73
CA ALA A 147 23.79 7.31 1.61
C ALA A 147 22.58 7.47 2.54
N MET A 148 21.36 7.20 2.05
CA MET A 148 20.13 7.25 2.87
C MET A 148 20.10 6.20 3.98
N VAL A 149 20.77 5.06 3.78
CA VAL A 149 20.93 4.04 4.84
C VAL A 149 21.80 4.57 5.97
N THR A 150 22.86 5.31 5.64
CA THR A 150 23.83 5.82 6.61
C THR A 150 23.39 7.12 7.27
N ASP A 151 22.65 7.95 6.54
CA ASP A 151 22.17 9.26 6.97
C ASP A 151 20.65 9.35 6.71
N PRO A 152 19.83 9.02 7.72
CA PRO A 152 18.38 9.02 7.58
C PRO A 152 17.80 10.41 7.24
N ASP A 153 18.49 11.52 7.52
CA ASP A 153 18.05 12.89 7.17
C ASP A 153 18.08 13.16 5.65
N GLN A 154 18.68 12.25 4.87
CA GLN A 154 18.63 12.30 3.40
C GLN A 154 17.31 11.80 2.83
N VAL A 155 16.48 11.15 3.64
CA VAL A 155 15.15 10.68 3.22
C VAL A 155 14.16 11.82 3.38
N ARG A 156 13.74 12.44 2.27
CA ARG A 156 12.96 13.68 2.29
C ARG A 156 11.58 13.56 1.68
N ASP A 157 11.39 12.58 0.81
CA ASP A 157 10.11 12.35 0.15
C ASP A 157 9.77 10.86 -0.01
N MET A 158 8.59 10.61 -0.55
CA MET A 158 8.06 9.25 -0.73
C MET A 158 8.93 8.39 -1.67
N ARG A 159 9.59 8.99 -2.66
CA ARG A 159 10.50 8.27 -3.56
C ARG A 159 11.73 7.81 -2.81
N ASP A 160 12.30 8.68 -1.98
CA ASP A 160 13.43 8.32 -1.12
C ASP A 160 13.10 7.13 -0.21
N HIS A 161 11.89 7.11 0.37
CA HIS A 161 11.40 5.97 1.14
C HIS A 161 11.34 4.69 0.30
N ALA A 162 10.72 4.74 -0.88
CA ALA A 162 10.61 3.57 -1.75
C ALA A 162 12.00 3.00 -2.12
N LEU A 163 12.95 3.89 -2.44
CA LEU A 163 14.30 3.49 -2.83
C LEU A 163 15.18 3.03 -1.66
N LEU A 164 15.03 3.61 -0.47
CA LEU A 164 15.76 3.17 0.73
C LEU A 164 15.57 1.67 0.98
N TYR A 165 14.33 1.17 0.88
CA TYR A 165 14.02 -0.24 1.13
C TYR A 165 14.45 -1.18 0.00
N CYS A 166 14.89 -0.64 -1.14
CA CYS A 166 15.60 -1.43 -2.16
C CYS A 166 16.99 -1.88 -1.67
N HIS A 167 17.57 -1.20 -0.67
CA HIS A 167 18.90 -1.53 -0.16
C HIS A 167 18.87 -2.68 0.87
N PRO A 168 19.74 -3.71 0.76
CA PRO A 168 19.79 -4.85 1.69
C PRO A 168 19.93 -4.46 3.17
N ALA A 169 20.69 -3.41 3.47
CA ALA A 169 20.86 -2.91 4.84
C ALA A 169 19.56 -2.41 5.50
N ALA A 170 18.57 -2.00 4.71
CA ALA A 170 17.27 -1.55 5.23
C ALA A 170 16.28 -2.72 5.40
N PHE A 171 16.58 -3.90 4.86
CA PHE A 171 15.63 -5.01 4.78
C PHE A 171 15.17 -5.51 6.15
N ASP A 172 16.06 -5.60 7.13
CA ASP A 172 15.72 -6.12 8.46
C ASP A 172 14.78 -5.19 9.24
N ARG A 173 14.52 -3.96 8.76
CA ARG A 173 13.47 -3.09 9.31
C ARG A 173 12.07 -3.69 9.14
N PHE A 174 11.86 -4.59 8.17
CA PHE A 174 10.63 -5.36 8.00
C PHE A 174 10.53 -6.58 8.93
N GLY A 175 11.46 -6.76 9.89
CA GLY A 175 11.47 -7.91 10.80
C GLY A 175 10.16 -8.10 11.57
N PHE A 176 9.41 -7.03 11.85
CA PHE A 176 8.10 -7.11 12.51
C PHE A 176 7.00 -7.79 11.66
N LEU A 177 7.15 -7.83 10.33
CA LEU A 177 6.26 -8.56 9.40
C LEU A 177 6.85 -9.91 8.98
N LEU A 178 8.16 -9.95 8.74
CA LEU A 178 8.82 -11.10 8.08
C LEU A 178 9.42 -12.11 9.06
N GLY A 179 9.70 -11.69 10.29
CA GLY A 179 10.51 -12.44 11.24
C GLY A 179 11.95 -12.65 10.78
N ASP A 180 12.66 -13.53 11.50
CA ASP A 180 14.10 -13.77 11.29
C ASP A 180 14.40 -14.87 10.24
N GLY A 181 13.38 -15.58 9.76
CA GLY A 181 13.52 -16.65 8.76
C GLY A 181 14.06 -16.16 7.40
N PRO A 182 14.48 -17.06 6.49
CA PRO A 182 14.95 -16.67 5.16
C PRO A 182 13.95 -15.74 4.42
N PRO A 183 14.42 -14.80 3.57
CA PRO A 183 13.54 -13.87 2.86
C PRO A 183 12.37 -14.57 2.15
N GLY A 184 11.14 -14.15 2.45
CA GLY A 184 9.91 -14.71 1.90
C GLY A 184 9.45 -16.06 2.50
N THR A 185 10.09 -16.54 3.57
CA THR A 185 9.78 -17.83 4.23
C THR A 185 9.25 -17.69 5.66
N GLY A 186 8.71 -16.52 6.02
CA GLY A 186 8.07 -16.28 7.32
C GLY A 186 6.84 -17.17 7.58
N GLU A 187 6.07 -16.84 8.62
CA GLU A 187 4.88 -17.62 9.03
C GLU A 187 3.97 -17.98 7.84
N PRO A 188 3.33 -19.17 7.87
CA PRO A 188 2.42 -19.57 6.81
C PRO A 188 1.30 -18.53 6.65
N GLY A 189 0.88 -18.30 5.41
CA GLY A 189 -0.25 -17.43 5.14
C GLY A 189 -1.56 -18.07 5.62
N LEU A 190 -2.52 -17.23 5.95
CA LEU A 190 -3.90 -17.62 6.23
C LEU A 190 -4.74 -17.49 4.96
N PRO A 191 -5.83 -18.27 4.82
CA PRO A 191 -6.84 -18.03 3.80
C PRO A 191 -7.33 -16.57 3.82
N VAL A 192 -7.70 -16.02 2.66
CA VAL A 192 -8.13 -14.62 2.51
C VAL A 192 -9.17 -14.20 3.56
N GLU A 193 -10.21 -15.02 3.75
CA GLU A 193 -11.29 -14.72 4.72
C GLU A 193 -10.77 -14.63 6.17
N GLU A 194 -9.83 -15.49 6.55
CA GLU A 194 -9.23 -15.49 7.89
C GLU A 194 -8.26 -14.33 8.08
N ALA A 195 -7.41 -14.05 7.09
CA ALA A 195 -6.46 -12.94 7.14
C ALA A 195 -7.18 -11.60 7.26
N PHE A 196 -8.29 -11.42 6.53
CA PHE A 196 -9.12 -10.22 6.54
C PHE A 196 -10.29 -10.30 7.55
N ALA A 197 -10.21 -11.14 8.58
CA ALA A 197 -11.28 -11.29 9.58
C ALA A 197 -11.63 -9.97 10.32
N ARG A 198 -10.68 -9.02 10.39
CA ARG A 198 -10.91 -7.68 10.96
C ARG A 198 -11.62 -6.72 10.01
N ALA A 199 -11.69 -7.07 8.72
CA ALA A 199 -12.28 -6.23 7.71
C ALA A 199 -13.78 -6.53 7.60
N ASP A 200 -14.62 -5.71 8.23
CA ASP A 200 -16.07 -5.85 8.26
C ASP A 200 -16.82 -4.73 7.51
N CYS A 201 -16.11 -3.77 6.90
CA CYS A 201 -16.70 -2.75 6.02
C CYS A 201 -16.91 -3.32 4.63
N ARG A 202 -18.17 -3.68 4.33
CA ARG A 202 -18.61 -4.23 3.05
C ARG A 202 -19.89 -3.52 2.59
N PRO A 203 -19.84 -2.21 2.27
CA PRO A 203 -20.98 -1.53 1.66
C PRO A 203 -21.33 -2.27 0.37
N ARG A 204 -22.61 -2.66 0.27
CA ARG A 204 -23.19 -3.43 -0.85
C ARG A 204 -24.56 -2.88 -1.19
N GLY A 205 -24.80 -1.61 -0.86
CA GLY A 205 -26.02 -0.91 -1.16
C GLY A 205 -26.24 -0.81 -2.68
N THR A 206 -27.47 -0.55 -3.06
CA THR A 206 -27.80 -0.12 -4.42
C THR A 206 -27.75 1.40 -4.57
N ASP A 207 -27.42 2.12 -3.49
CA ASP A 207 -27.31 3.58 -3.42
C ASP A 207 -25.97 3.95 -2.76
N LEU A 208 -25.13 4.65 -3.53
CA LEU A 208 -23.81 5.09 -3.08
C LEU A 208 -23.88 6.07 -1.91
N ARG A 209 -24.99 6.78 -1.74
CA ARG A 209 -25.19 7.67 -0.60
C ARG A 209 -25.25 6.88 0.71
N ASP A 210 -25.97 5.75 0.72
CA ASP A 210 -26.09 4.90 1.89
C ASP A 210 -24.74 4.23 2.21
N ASP A 211 -24.02 3.78 1.19
CA ASP A 211 -22.67 3.25 1.33
C ASP A 211 -21.71 4.31 1.90
N LEU A 212 -21.75 5.55 1.40
CA LEU A 212 -20.95 6.66 1.92
C LEU A 212 -21.28 6.96 3.39
N ILE A 213 -22.57 6.98 3.75
CA ILE A 213 -22.99 7.19 5.14
C ILE A 213 -22.47 6.07 6.05
N GLU A 214 -22.48 4.81 5.62
CA GLU A 214 -21.91 3.71 6.39
C GLU A 214 -20.42 3.94 6.65
N VAL A 215 -19.66 4.23 5.59
CA VAL A 215 -18.20 4.43 5.69
C VAL A 215 -17.88 5.63 6.58
N VAL A 216 -18.54 6.78 6.37
CA VAL A 216 -18.39 7.97 7.23
C VAL A 216 -18.74 7.66 8.69
N THR A 217 -19.77 6.85 8.94
CA THR A 217 -20.17 6.45 10.30
C THR A 217 -19.05 5.67 11.01
N ARG A 218 -18.25 4.88 10.28
CA ARG A 218 -17.14 4.12 10.86
C ARG A 218 -16.00 5.01 11.36
N PHE A 219 -15.73 6.12 10.69
CA PHE A 219 -14.76 7.13 11.14
C PHE A 219 -15.33 7.98 12.27
N THR A 220 -16.54 8.52 12.11
CA THR A 220 -17.15 9.44 13.09
C THR A 220 -17.47 8.78 14.43
N ARG A 221 -17.80 7.47 14.47
CA ARG A 221 -17.92 6.70 15.73
C ARG A 221 -16.62 6.63 16.54
N ARG A 222 -15.49 6.92 15.92
CA ARG A 222 -14.16 6.98 16.55
C ARG A 222 -13.71 8.40 16.86
N GLY A 223 -14.59 9.38 16.70
CA GLY A 223 -14.26 10.79 16.88
C GLY A 223 -13.41 11.37 15.76
N GLN A 224 -13.37 10.71 14.59
CA GLN A 224 -12.71 11.22 13.39
C GLN A 224 -13.75 11.88 12.49
N ASP A 225 -13.61 13.20 12.30
CA ASP A 225 -14.46 13.93 11.36
C ASP A 225 -14.11 13.56 9.91
N VAL A 226 -15.11 13.55 9.03
CA VAL A 226 -14.92 13.39 7.60
C VAL A 226 -15.39 14.65 6.90
N ILE A 227 -14.48 15.32 6.19
CA ILE A 227 -14.74 16.53 5.44
C ILE A 227 -14.60 16.19 3.96
N VAL A 228 -15.67 16.40 3.20
CA VAL A 228 -15.69 16.24 1.74
C VAL A 228 -15.77 17.62 1.11
N VAL A 229 -14.78 17.96 0.29
CA VAL A 229 -14.73 19.20 -0.48
C VAL A 229 -15.00 18.86 -1.94
N ASP A 230 -16.09 19.37 -2.49
CA ASP A 230 -16.40 19.27 -3.91
C ASP A 230 -15.41 20.15 -4.72
N GLN A 231 -14.59 19.49 -5.54
CA GLN A 231 -13.62 20.10 -6.45
C GLN A 231 -14.06 19.95 -7.92
N THR A 232 -15.33 19.68 -8.17
CA THR A 232 -15.88 19.50 -9.50
C THR A 232 -15.81 20.81 -10.29
N THR A 233 -15.05 20.79 -11.39
CA THR A 233 -14.91 21.90 -12.33
C THR A 233 -15.92 21.77 -13.46
N ASP A 234 -16.05 22.79 -14.30
CA ASP A 234 -16.97 22.75 -15.43
C ASP A 234 -16.56 21.69 -16.48
N GLU A 235 -15.27 21.40 -16.61
CA GLU A 235 -14.75 20.31 -17.45
C GLU A 235 -15.17 18.94 -16.92
N HIS A 236 -15.10 18.73 -15.60
CA HIS A 236 -15.59 17.49 -14.97
C HIS A 236 -17.10 17.33 -15.21
N ARG A 237 -17.90 18.38 -15.00
CA ARG A 237 -19.35 18.36 -15.26
C ARG A 237 -19.67 18.07 -16.71
N ALA A 238 -18.93 18.67 -17.65
CA ALA A 238 -19.10 18.43 -19.08
C ALA A 238 -18.83 16.96 -19.45
N GLY A 239 -17.95 16.28 -18.72
CA GLY A 239 -17.67 14.85 -18.85
C GLY A 239 -18.61 13.93 -18.07
N GLY A 240 -19.59 14.45 -17.32
CA GLY A 240 -20.45 13.64 -16.45
C GLY A 240 -19.72 13.08 -15.23
N LEU A 241 -18.69 13.78 -14.74
CA LEU A 241 -17.86 13.39 -13.61
C LEU A 241 -17.99 14.39 -12.45
N ALA A 242 -17.71 13.90 -11.25
CA ALA A 242 -17.51 14.68 -10.03
C ALA A 242 -16.08 14.48 -9.52
N CYS A 243 -15.55 15.49 -8.84
CA CYS A 243 -14.24 15.46 -8.21
C CYS A 243 -14.38 15.85 -6.74
N ALA A 244 -13.76 15.10 -5.83
CA ALA A 244 -13.78 15.38 -4.41
C ALA A 244 -12.37 15.34 -3.82
N LYS A 245 -12.11 16.22 -2.84
CA LYS A 245 -11.03 16.06 -1.86
C LYS A 245 -11.66 15.65 -0.55
N VAL A 246 -11.28 14.50 -0.04
CA VAL A 246 -11.65 14.03 1.30
C VAL A 246 -10.52 14.34 2.27
N ILE A 247 -10.89 14.79 3.47
CA ILE A 247 -9.97 15.04 4.58
C ILE A 247 -10.55 14.38 5.82
N VAL A 248 -9.74 13.56 6.49
CA VAL A 248 -10.08 12.95 7.78
C VAL A 248 -9.01 13.37 8.79
N PRO A 249 -9.24 14.42 9.58
CA PRO A 249 -8.28 14.88 10.57
C PRO A 249 -7.90 13.77 11.56
N GLY A 250 -6.59 13.60 11.77
CA GLY A 250 -6.04 12.59 12.67
C GLY A 250 -5.59 11.29 12.00
N LEU A 251 -5.84 11.09 10.70
CA LEU A 251 -5.11 10.06 9.93
C LEU A 251 -3.66 10.50 9.70
N LEU A 252 -2.77 9.52 9.55
CA LEU A 252 -1.36 9.76 9.30
C LEU A 252 -1.15 10.41 7.91
N PRO A 253 -0.44 11.54 7.82
CA PRO A 253 -0.18 12.20 6.55
C PRO A 253 1.07 11.62 5.87
N ASP A 254 1.12 11.62 4.53
CA ASP A 254 2.22 11.02 3.76
C ASP A 254 3.51 11.84 3.74
N ASP A 255 3.46 13.11 4.13
CA ASP A 255 4.60 14.03 4.07
C ASP A 255 5.49 13.98 5.32
N VAL A 256 5.11 13.21 6.34
CA VAL A 256 5.88 13.08 7.58
C VAL A 256 6.25 11.64 7.78
N TRP A 257 7.27 11.20 7.03
CA TRP A 257 7.98 10.01 7.40
C TRP A 257 9.23 10.35 8.22
N PRO A 258 9.18 10.29 9.57
CA PRO A 258 10.39 10.45 10.33
C PRO A 258 11.39 9.35 9.94
N PRO A 259 12.65 9.71 9.69
CA PRO A 259 13.68 8.72 9.48
C PRO A 259 13.75 7.77 10.67
N GLN A 260 13.64 6.46 10.43
CA GLN A 260 14.02 5.43 11.40
C GLN A 260 15.46 5.02 11.20
#